data_AF-A0A7C1TSZ2-F1
#
_entry.id   AF-A0A7C1TSZ2-F1
#
_cell.length_a   1.000
_cell.length_b   1.000
_cell.length_c   1.000
_cell.angle_alpha   90.00
_cell.angle_beta   90.00
_cell.angle_gamma   90.00
#
_symmetry.space_group_name_H-M   'P 1'
#
loop_
_entity.id
_entity.type
_entity.pdbx_description
1 polymer ?
#
loop_
_entity_poly.entity_id
_entity_poly.type
_entity_poly.pdbx_seq_one_letter_code
_entity_poly.pdbx_strand_id
1 'polypeptide(L)'
;MKNNLKVSKTIDLGPTDVAVVWNEKGAAHAYVADPSIANEMPPYVYLAFAMMLSRDDIEIMSRMWAKLEERMDAELAQQQDKSEGSNSGRLR
;
A
#
# COMPACT_ATOMS: atom_id res chain seq x y z
N MET A 1 -8.56 -4.85 -24.23
CA MET A 1 -7.87 -3.55 -24.44
C MET A 1 -6.40 -3.73 -24.08
N LYS A 2 -5.47 -3.44 -24.98
CA LYS A 2 -4.03 -3.40 -24.64
C LYS A 2 -3.73 -2.02 -24.05
N ASN A 3 -3.43 -1.96 -22.75
CA ASN A 3 -2.97 -0.71 -22.14
C ASN A 3 -1.60 -0.37 -22.73
N ASN A 4 -1.51 0.72 -23.49
CA ASN A 4 -0.25 1.29 -23.96
C ASN A 4 0.48 1.91 -22.77
N LEU A 5 1.07 1.08 -21.92
CA LEU A 5 1.96 1.52 -20.86
C LEU A 5 3.23 2.10 -21.50
N LYS A 6 3.40 3.41 -21.42
CA LYS A 6 4.63 4.09 -21.80
C LYS A 6 5.51 4.24 -20.56
N VAL A 7 6.69 3.65 -20.58
CA VAL A 7 7.70 3.85 -19.53
C VAL A 7 8.35 5.21 -19.78
N SER A 8 8.14 6.16 -18.86
CA SER A 8 8.72 7.52 -18.98
C SER A 8 10.20 7.55 -18.62
N LYS A 9 10.63 6.66 -17.72
CA LYS A 9 12.01 6.55 -17.25
C LYS A 9 12.23 5.19 -16.58
N THR A 10 13.44 4.66 -16.70
CA THR A 10 13.91 3.50 -15.94
C THR A 10 14.90 3.97 -14.89
N ILE A 11 14.79 3.43 -13.67
CA ILE A 11 15.74 3.65 -12.58
C ILE A 11 16.25 2.29 -12.12
N ASP A 12 17.55 2.19 -11.87
CA ASP A 12 18.14 1.02 -11.23
C ASP A 12 18.03 1.19 -9.72
N LEU A 13 17.50 0.18 -9.04
CA LEU A 13 17.36 0.15 -7.59
C LEU A 13 18.56 -0.59 -6.99
N GLY A 14 19.20 0.02 -5.99
CA GLY A 14 20.15 -0.67 -5.13
C GLY A 14 19.45 -1.72 -4.26
N PRO A 15 20.21 -2.63 -3.62
CA PRO A 15 19.66 -3.80 -2.93
C PRO A 15 18.64 -3.48 -1.82
N THR A 16 18.69 -2.29 -1.23
CA THR A 16 17.76 -1.85 -0.19
C THR A 16 16.77 -0.79 -0.67
N ASP A 17 16.84 -0.39 -1.94
CA ASP A 17 16.04 0.71 -2.46
C ASP A 17 14.60 0.25 -2.74
N VAL A 18 13.67 1.14 -2.41
CA VAL A 18 12.24 0.98 -2.67
C VAL A 18 11.83 2.08 -3.64
N ALA A 19 11.30 1.71 -4.80
CA ALA A 19 10.57 2.61 -5.67
C ALA A 19 9.08 2.47 -5.43
N VAL A 20 8.41 3.56 -5.14
CA VAL A 20 6.95 3.60 -5.14
C VAL A 20 6.51 4.20 -6.47
N VAL A 21 5.63 3.50 -7.18
CA VAL A 21 5.04 3.95 -8.44
C VAL A 21 3.55 4.11 -8.23
N TRP A 22 3.01 5.24 -8.64
CA TRP A 22 1.58 5.49 -8.57
C TRP A 22 1.04 6.16 -9.84
N ASN A 23 -0.27 6.12 -10.00
CA ASN A 23 -0.97 6.83 -11.08
C ASN A 23 -2.05 7.78 -10.54
N GLU A 24 -2.62 8.57 -11.44
CA GLU A 24 -3.68 9.55 -11.14
C GLU A 24 -4.96 8.91 -10.57
N LYS A 25 -5.16 7.60 -10.77
CA LYS A 25 -6.27 6.85 -10.17
C LYS A 25 -5.99 6.42 -8.72
N GLY A 26 -4.83 6.79 -8.18
CA GLY A 26 -4.37 6.42 -6.85
C GLY A 26 -3.92 4.96 -6.74
N ALA A 27 -3.77 4.21 -7.83
CA ALA A 27 -3.17 2.89 -7.74
C ALA A 27 -1.68 3.06 -7.44
N ALA A 28 -1.20 2.48 -6.34
CA ALA A 28 0.19 2.53 -5.91
C ALA A 28 0.79 1.13 -5.79
N HIS A 29 2.04 0.99 -6.22
CA HIS A 29 2.80 -0.23 -6.14
C HIS A 29 4.22 0.09 -5.66
N ALA A 30 4.69 -0.65 -4.66
CA ALA A 30 6.10 -0.67 -4.31
C ALA A 30 6.83 -1.70 -5.16
N TYR A 31 7.98 -1.29 -5.68
CA TYR A 31 8.99 -2.12 -6.30
C TYR A 31 10.21 -2.07 -5.41
N VAL A 32 10.72 -3.23 -5.05
CA VAL A 32 11.88 -3.35 -4.16
C VAL A 32 12.90 -4.21 -4.88
N ALA A 33 14.18 -3.84 -4.82
CA ALA A 33 15.22 -4.64 -5.44
C ALA A 33 15.34 -6.03 -4.80
N ASP A 34 15.11 -6.09 -3.49
CA ASP A 34 15.10 -7.34 -2.72
C ASP A 34 13.66 -7.84 -2.47
N PRO A 35 13.30 -9.03 -2.99
CA PRO A 35 11.99 -9.65 -2.76
C PRO A 35 11.68 -9.95 -1.29
N SER A 36 12.70 -10.14 -0.43
CA SER A 36 12.51 -10.38 1.00
C SER A 36 11.93 -9.14 1.69
N ILE A 37 12.45 -7.96 1.36
CA ILE A 37 11.93 -6.67 1.84
C ILE A 37 10.50 -6.46 1.33
N ALA A 38 10.22 -6.83 0.07
CA ALA A 38 8.89 -6.70 -0.51
C ALA A 38 7.83 -7.57 0.21
N ASN A 39 8.21 -8.76 0.67
CA ASN A 39 7.31 -9.67 1.37
C ASN A 39 7.07 -9.30 2.84
N GLU A 40 8.06 -8.68 3.48
CA GLU A 40 7.95 -8.27 4.88
C GLU A 40 7.32 -6.88 5.05
N MET A 41 7.37 -6.04 4.02
CA MET A 41 6.87 -4.67 4.08
C MET A 41 5.33 -4.63 4.00
N PRO A 42 4.64 -4.22 5.08
CA PRO A 42 3.19 -4.18 5.09
C PRO A 42 2.62 -3.17 4.09
N PRO A 43 1.42 -3.42 3.52
CA PRO A 43 0.82 -2.55 2.51
C PRO A 43 0.70 -1.06 2.88
N TYR A 44 0.42 -0.78 4.15
CA TYR A 44 0.31 0.60 4.65
C TYR A 44 1.65 1.35 4.65
N VAL A 45 2.78 0.65 4.77
CA VAL A 45 4.12 1.26 4.82
C VAL A 45 4.46 1.91 3.49
N TYR A 46 4.28 1.21 2.37
CA TYR A 46 4.55 1.83 1.07
C TYR A 46 3.51 2.88 0.66
N LEU A 47 2.26 2.79 1.14
CA LEU A 47 1.28 3.86 0.96
C LEU A 47 1.70 5.12 1.73
N ALA A 48 2.21 4.98 2.95
CA ALA A 48 2.78 6.10 3.71
C ALA A 48 4.00 6.70 3.00
N PHE A 49 4.90 5.88 2.45
CA PHE A 49 6.00 6.37 1.62
C PHE A 49 5.52 7.09 0.35
N ALA A 50 4.52 6.55 -0.35
CA ALA A 50 3.91 7.21 -1.50
C ALA A 50 3.41 8.62 -1.15
N MET A 51 2.74 8.76 0.00
CA MET A 51 2.30 10.06 0.51
C MET A 51 3.44 11.00 0.83
N MET A 52 4.49 10.52 1.52
CA MET A 52 5.64 11.34 1.88
C MET A 52 6.38 11.87 0.65
N LEU A 53 6.47 11.05 -0.40
CA LEU A 53 7.12 11.40 -1.67
C LEU A 53 6.27 12.29 -2.58
N SER A 54 4.95 12.32 -2.39
CA SER A 54 4.01 13.12 -3.18
C SER A 54 3.62 14.44 -2.49
N ARG A 55 4.46 14.95 -1.58
CA ARG A 55 4.14 16.10 -0.73
C ARG A 55 3.90 17.41 -1.50
N ASP A 56 4.45 17.48 -2.70
CA ASP A 56 4.32 18.58 -3.66
C ASP A 56 3.08 18.45 -4.56
N ASP A 57 2.43 17.28 -4.59
CA ASP A 57 1.21 17.01 -5.33
C ASP A 57 0.05 16.71 -4.36
N ILE A 58 -0.68 17.76 -3.99
CA ILE A 58 -1.83 17.70 -3.06
C ILE A 58 -2.91 16.72 -3.52
N GLU A 59 -3.14 16.59 -4.83
CA GLU A 59 -4.18 15.73 -5.38
C GLU A 59 -3.79 14.26 -5.19
N ILE A 60 -2.56 13.90 -5.56
CA ILE A 60 -2.02 12.57 -5.36
C ILE A 60 -1.97 12.23 -3.87
N MET A 61 -1.49 13.16 -3.04
CA MET A 61 -1.41 12.97 -1.60
C MET A 61 -2.78 12.67 -0.98
N SER A 62 -3.83 13.41 -1.37
CA SER A 62 -5.19 13.20 -0.87
C SER A 62 -5.77 11.84 -1.29
N ARG A 63 -5.52 11.41 -2.54
CA ARG A 63 -5.95 10.10 -3.04
C ARG A 63 -5.24 8.94 -2.32
N MET A 64 -3.95 9.10 -2.01
CA MET A 64 -3.18 8.12 -1.26
C MET A 64 -3.63 8.03 0.19
N TRP A 65 -3.96 9.18 0.81
CA TRP A 65 -4.51 9.22 2.16
C TRP A 65 -5.84 8.46 2.26
N ALA A 66 -6.78 8.72 1.34
CA ALA A 66 -8.06 8.01 1.34
C ALA A 66 -7.90 6.48 1.23
N LYS A 67 -6.93 6.02 0.44
CA LYS A 67 -6.63 4.58 0.31
C LYS A 67 -5.97 3.98 1.54
N LEU A 68 -5.15 4.77 2.25
CA LEU A 68 -4.56 4.36 3.50
C LEU A 68 -5.66 4.19 4.57
N GLU A 69 -6.57 5.15 4.67
CA GLU A 69 -7.74 5.08 5.56
C GLU A 69 -8.61 3.86 5.26
N GLU A 70 -9.01 3.65 4.00
CA GLU A 70 -9.79 2.48 3.59
C GLU A 70 -9.15 1.14 4.01
N ARG A 71 -7.81 1.06 3.95
CA ARG A 71 -7.07 -0.15 4.34
C ARG A 71 -7.00 -0.32 5.85
N MET A 72 -6.75 0.75 6.59
CA MET A 72 -6.74 0.71 8.05
C MET A 72 -8.13 0.33 8.60
N ASP A 73 -9.19 0.90 8.04
CA ASP A 73 -10.57 0.58 8.40
C ASP A 73 -10.91 -0.90 8.12
N ALA A 74 -10.49 -1.41 6.96
CA ALA A 74 -10.70 -2.82 6.60
C ALA A 74 -9.95 -3.79 7.53
N GLU A 75 -8.72 -3.45 7.93
CA GLU A 75 -7.95 -4.26 8.89
C GLU A 75 -8.57 -4.23 10.29
N LEU A 76 -9.04 -3.07 10.75
CA LEU A 76 -9.75 -2.92 12.03
C LEU A 76 -11.03 -3.76 12.06
N ALA A 77 -11.82 -3.73 10.98
CA ALA A 77 -13.02 -4.56 10.85
C ALA A 77 -12.70 -6.06 10.92
N GLN A 78 -11.63 -6.50 10.23
CA GLN A 78 -11.20 -7.90 10.27
C GLN A 78 -10.70 -8.35 11.65
N GLN A 79 -10.12 -7.44 12.44
CA GLN A 79 -9.70 -7.74 13.81
C GLN A 79 -10.90 -7.85 14.76
N GLN A 80 -11.93 -7.01 14.58
CA GLN A 80 -13.17 -7.09 15.35
C GLN A 80 -13.91 -8.42 15.11
N ASP A 81 -14.06 -8.86 13.86
CA ASP A 81 -14.70 -10.15 13.53
C ASP A 81 -13.97 -11.35 14.14
N LYS A 82 -12.63 -11.33 14.19
CA LYS A 82 -11.84 -12.40 14.83
C LYS A 82 -11.99 -12.42 16.35
N SER A 83 -12.23 -11.27 16.97
CA SER A 83 -12.41 -11.16 18.41
C SER A 83 -13.80 -11.64 18.88
N GLU A 84 -14.84 -11.45 18.08
CA GLU A 84 -16.19 -11.94 18.38
C GLU A 84 -16.37 -13.44 18.08
N GLY A 85 -15.70 -13.96 17.03
CA GLY A 85 -15.71 -15.39 16.70
C GLY A 85 -15.02 -16.30 17.71
N SER A 86 -14.13 -15.77 18.57
CA SER A 86 -13.42 -16.56 19.58
C SER A 86 -14.17 -16.74 20.90
N ASN A 87 -15.26 -16.00 21.14
CA ASN A 87 -16.01 -16.07 22.41
C ASN A 87 -17.25 -16.98 22.36
N SER A 88 -17.62 -17.51 21.19
CA SER A 88 -18.79 -18.37 21.00
C SER A 88 -18.48 -19.88 21.16
N GLY A 89 -17.56 -20.22 22.07
CA GLY A 89 -17.12 -21.61 22.29
C GLY A 89 -17.09 -22.05 23.75
N ARG A 90 -17.43 -21.20 24.72
CA ARG A 90 -17.23 -21.48 26.14
C ARG A 90 -18.49 -21.28 26.99
N LEU A 91 -19.58 -21.92 26.58
CA LEU A 91 -20.70 -22.23 27.47
C LEU A 91 -21.13 -23.68 27.20
N ARG A 92 -20.43 -24.61 27.84
CA ARG A 92 -20.93 -25.93 28.22
C ARG A 92 -20.89 -26.02 29.73
#